data_AF-A0A5C5ZED3-F1
#
_entry.id   AF-A0A5C5ZED3-F1
#
_cell.length_a   1.000
_cell.length_b   1.000
_cell.length_c   1.000
_cell.angle_alpha   90.00
_cell.angle_beta   90.00
_cell.angle_gamma   90.00
#
_symmetry.space_group_name_H-M   'P 1'
#
loop_
_entity.id
_entity.type
_entity.pdbx_description
1 polymer ?
#
loop_
_entity_poly.entity_id
_entity_poly.type
_entity_poly.pdbx_seq_one_letter_code
_entity_poly.pdbx_strand_id
1 'polypeptide(L)'
;MSSGTRLRYCFLLTLGTIGPLLVSTLAHADVFPRRGVSKSTGARDGIYLVLRDVGDSPLSASDVTRIRTSEEQTRRFYAENSGGKFDIAYDHILDVPLTLNADRTRPEGWFELAENYVRSNYGIEPEDFHLNVFDVERTTPDPNQGWSGIAIIPSNNIAVQPDVSSSWGQIVVDHELGHRIGAPHSGAYRAVNDNNYKPYVWDAAAGQYAVYNSDLHGHQAMPLGIHKDEYGNPFSVMGNISHEDFAISDKLHTYGWLNEDQVPELSELGEGTYRIYAHDTLESVYNDANDVYGVTETYQPDKLYGLTYTRRAERFNTSRGQFEQYNQELTIEYRAGRGGVQFYLDNAVIDLDLEGGSDRNNRERELESGKRVSDLDFATSVFYTNTEGEDFLSFNPPAPTDVWDLNDSYFDFRALRGYSDEFGSFIDLQVTALYRHPDGDYNDDGVVDAADYVVWRDNRRADPGTLPNDPNNVRIGTAQYQTWLDNYGATKFGGSATAAAAVPEPAAWALACLALIATRRRGRA
;
A
#
# COMPACT_ATOMS: atom_id res chain seq x y z
N MET A 1 -54.50 44.34 -42.02
CA MET A 1 -53.57 44.76 -43.09
C MET A 1 -52.66 45.82 -42.49
N SER A 2 -51.56 45.40 -41.86
CA SER A 2 -50.19 45.34 -42.41
C SER A 2 -49.51 46.71 -42.44
N SER A 3 -48.59 46.91 -41.50
CA SER A 3 -47.19 47.25 -41.81
C SER A 3 -46.40 47.31 -40.50
N GLY A 4 -45.33 46.53 -40.42
CA GLY A 4 -44.45 46.49 -39.26
C GLY A 4 -43.52 47.70 -39.17
N THR A 5 -42.88 47.86 -38.02
CA THR A 5 -41.66 48.65 -37.86
C THR A 5 -40.82 48.02 -36.76
N ARG A 6 -39.57 47.67 -37.10
CA ARG A 6 -38.54 47.21 -36.17
C ARG A 6 -38.00 48.41 -35.40
N LEU A 7 -37.86 48.30 -34.07
CA LEU A 7 -36.92 49.12 -33.30
C LEU A 7 -36.03 48.22 -32.45
N ARG A 8 -34.72 48.42 -32.61
CA ARG A 8 -33.64 47.89 -31.76
C ARG A 8 -33.66 48.65 -30.44
N TYR A 9 -33.59 47.95 -29.31
CA TYR A 9 -33.23 48.54 -28.02
C TYR A 9 -32.15 47.72 -27.34
N CYS A 10 -31.12 48.45 -26.91
CA CYS A 10 -30.02 48.03 -26.05
C CYS A 10 -30.51 47.34 -24.78
N PHE A 11 -29.97 46.16 -24.47
CA PHE A 11 -30.06 45.57 -23.13
C PHE A 11 -28.99 46.22 -22.25
N LEU A 12 -29.43 47.07 -21.30
CA LEU A 12 -28.66 47.39 -20.11
C LEU A 12 -28.90 46.27 -19.08
N LEU A 13 -27.80 45.76 -18.52
CA LEU A 13 -27.77 44.86 -17.38
C LEU A 13 -28.58 45.42 -16.20
N THR A 14 -29.47 44.61 -15.64
CA THR A 14 -29.92 44.71 -14.25
C THR A 14 -29.78 43.35 -13.60
N LEU A 15 -29.06 43.32 -12.48
CA LEU A 15 -28.77 42.16 -11.66
C LEU A 15 -30.05 41.39 -11.30
N GLY A 16 -30.14 40.15 -11.77
CA GLY A 16 -31.06 39.14 -11.25
C GLY A 16 -30.38 38.41 -10.10
N THR A 17 -31.00 38.48 -8.93
CA THR A 17 -30.70 37.69 -7.74
C THR A 17 -30.54 36.20 -8.10
N ILE A 18 -29.34 35.65 -7.88
CA ILE A 18 -29.09 34.21 -7.91
C ILE A 18 -29.77 33.64 -6.66
N GLY A 19 -30.91 32.98 -6.85
CA GLY A 19 -31.47 32.10 -5.82
C GLY A 19 -30.54 30.91 -5.60
N PRO A 20 -30.47 30.35 -4.38
CA PRO A 20 -29.61 29.21 -4.13
C PRO A 20 -30.07 28.06 -5.03
N LEU A 21 -29.16 27.55 -5.85
CA LEU A 21 -29.30 26.23 -6.44
C LEU A 21 -29.40 25.26 -5.26
N LEU A 22 -30.60 24.72 -5.05
CA LEU A 22 -30.81 23.51 -4.26
C LEU A 22 -30.00 22.41 -4.94
N VAL A 23 -28.79 22.15 -4.42
CA VAL A 23 -28.11 20.88 -4.60
C VAL A 23 -29.06 19.85 -3.99
N SER A 24 -29.70 19.04 -4.82
CA SER A 24 -30.41 17.87 -4.31
C SER A 24 -29.34 16.89 -3.84
N THR A 25 -29.06 16.89 -2.54
CA THR A 25 -28.39 15.77 -1.89
C THR A 25 -29.26 14.56 -2.17
N LEU A 26 -28.79 13.63 -3.00
CA LEU A 26 -29.38 12.30 -3.03
C LEU A 26 -29.26 11.78 -1.60
N ALA A 27 -30.39 11.56 -0.94
CA ALA A 27 -30.39 10.95 0.38
C ALA A 27 -29.91 9.50 0.19
N HIS A 28 -28.65 9.23 0.51
CA HIS A 28 -28.19 7.87 0.70
C HIS A 28 -28.83 7.34 1.98
N ALA A 29 -29.18 6.06 1.97
CA ALA A 29 -29.77 5.40 3.11
C ALA A 29 -28.65 4.73 3.92
N ASP A 30 -28.75 4.82 5.24
CA ASP A 30 -27.89 4.13 6.19
C ASP A 30 -27.66 2.66 5.78
N VAL A 31 -26.42 2.22 5.87
CA VAL A 31 -25.97 0.88 5.51
C VAL A 31 -25.63 0.10 6.77
N PHE A 32 -26.37 -0.98 7.00
CA PHE A 32 -26.17 -1.88 8.12
C PHE A 32 -25.68 -3.25 7.66
N PRO A 33 -24.93 -3.96 8.52
CA PRO A 33 -24.44 -5.29 8.20
C PRO A 33 -25.61 -6.23 7.93
N ARG A 34 -25.54 -6.97 6.83
CA ARG A 34 -26.48 -8.06 6.56
C ARG A 34 -26.16 -9.23 7.49
N ARG A 35 -27.09 -10.19 7.69
CA ARG A 35 -26.71 -11.48 8.32
C ARG A 35 -25.65 -12.17 7.46
N GLY A 36 -24.39 -12.08 7.89
CA GLY A 36 -23.22 -12.59 7.18
C GLY A 36 -22.76 -13.94 7.73
N VAL A 37 -22.04 -14.69 6.90
CA VAL A 37 -21.51 -16.03 7.22
C VAL A 37 -19.97 -16.09 7.21
N SER A 38 -19.26 -15.00 6.88
CA SER A 38 -17.78 -14.94 6.91
C SER A 38 -17.22 -14.32 8.19
N LYS A 39 -15.97 -14.62 8.54
CA LYS A 39 -15.35 -14.08 9.77
C LYS A 39 -15.34 -12.55 9.85
N SER A 40 -15.28 -11.86 8.72
CA SER A 40 -15.13 -10.41 8.60
C SER A 40 -16.40 -9.66 8.22
N THR A 41 -17.55 -10.33 8.06
CA THR A 41 -18.80 -9.65 7.65
C THR A 41 -20.01 -10.11 8.45
N GLY A 42 -20.99 -9.20 8.50
CA GLY A 42 -22.27 -9.35 9.15
C GLY A 42 -22.29 -8.91 10.61
N ALA A 43 -23.49 -8.92 11.19
CA ALA A 43 -23.69 -8.73 12.62
C ALA A 43 -23.25 -10.01 13.36
N ARG A 44 -22.37 -9.86 14.34
CA ARG A 44 -21.76 -10.94 15.11
C ARG A 44 -22.03 -10.78 16.60
N ASP A 45 -22.09 -11.92 17.27
CA ASP A 45 -22.28 -11.97 18.71
C ASP A 45 -20.98 -12.45 19.35
N GLY A 46 -20.58 -11.79 20.43
CA GLY A 46 -19.48 -12.17 21.30
C GLY A 46 -19.94 -12.29 22.75
N ILE A 47 -19.06 -12.78 23.60
CA ILE A 47 -19.24 -12.74 25.05
C ILE A 47 -18.02 -12.12 25.72
N TYR A 48 -18.27 -11.39 26.79
CA TYR A 48 -17.25 -10.76 27.62
C TYR A 48 -17.24 -11.41 29.00
N LEU A 49 -16.11 -11.96 29.40
CA LEU A 49 -15.92 -12.81 30.57
C LEU A 49 -14.97 -12.11 31.54
N VAL A 50 -15.50 -11.61 32.65
CA VAL A 50 -14.70 -10.91 33.67
C VAL A 50 -14.16 -11.92 34.67
N LEU A 51 -12.88 -12.25 34.55
CA LEU A 51 -12.19 -13.14 35.47
C LEU A 51 -11.76 -12.40 36.73
N ARG A 52 -11.99 -13.05 37.87
CA ARG A 52 -11.59 -12.56 39.19
C ARG A 52 -11.38 -13.71 40.16
N ASP A 53 -10.77 -13.42 41.31
CA ASP A 53 -10.74 -14.40 42.39
C ASP A 53 -12.14 -14.61 42.99
N VAL A 54 -12.42 -15.83 43.45
CA VAL A 54 -13.65 -16.19 44.18
C VAL A 54 -13.91 -15.29 45.40
N GLY A 55 -12.86 -14.80 46.06
CA GLY A 55 -12.93 -13.92 47.21
C GLY A 55 -13.11 -12.43 46.88
N ASP A 56 -12.93 -12.05 45.61
CA ASP A 56 -13.09 -10.66 45.18
C ASP A 56 -14.56 -10.27 45.02
N SER A 57 -14.82 -8.97 44.96
CA SER A 57 -16.18 -8.47 44.72
C SER A 57 -16.69 -8.88 43.34
N PRO A 58 -17.95 -9.36 43.21
CA PRO A 58 -18.57 -9.64 41.93
C PRO A 58 -18.60 -8.44 40.98
N LEU A 59 -18.83 -8.73 39.70
CA LEU A 59 -19.08 -7.73 38.67
C LEU A 59 -20.20 -6.76 39.09
N SER A 60 -19.88 -5.46 39.08
CA SER A 60 -20.82 -4.39 39.44
C SER A 60 -21.53 -3.79 38.22
N ALA A 61 -22.62 -3.06 38.45
CA ALA A 61 -23.30 -2.33 37.38
C ALA A 61 -22.40 -1.27 36.71
N SER A 62 -21.47 -0.67 37.47
CA SER A 62 -20.48 0.27 36.93
C SER A 62 -19.45 -0.43 36.03
N ASP A 63 -19.05 -1.66 36.37
CA ASP A 63 -18.15 -2.44 35.52
C ASP A 63 -18.82 -2.79 34.19
N VAL A 64 -20.08 -3.24 34.24
CA VAL A 64 -20.88 -3.53 33.03
C VAL A 64 -21.01 -2.28 32.16
N THR A 65 -21.32 -1.13 32.77
CA THR A 65 -21.43 0.14 32.03
C THR A 65 -20.11 0.50 31.34
N ARG A 66 -18.98 0.34 32.04
CA ARG A 66 -17.64 0.59 31.49
C ARG A 66 -17.35 -0.29 30.27
N ILE A 67 -17.66 -1.58 30.37
CA ILE A 67 -17.46 -2.55 29.27
C ILE A 67 -18.36 -2.21 28.08
N ARG A 68 -19.64 -1.87 28.31
CA ARG A 68 -20.56 -1.43 27.24
C ARG A 68 -20.10 -0.16 26.53
N THR A 69 -19.47 0.78 27.24
CA THR A 69 -18.88 1.97 26.61
C THR A 69 -17.71 1.61 25.69
N SER A 70 -16.82 0.70 26.11
CA SER A 70 -15.72 0.22 25.26
C SER A 70 -16.25 -0.55 24.04
N GLU A 71 -17.23 -1.43 24.25
CA GLU A 71 -17.93 -2.14 23.18
C GLU A 71 -18.52 -1.18 22.14
N GLU A 72 -19.20 -0.11 22.57
CA GLU A 72 -19.74 0.88 21.64
C GLU A 72 -18.64 1.50 20.75
N GLN A 73 -17.47 1.81 21.32
CA GLN A 73 -16.34 2.36 20.57
C GLN A 73 -15.84 1.37 19.53
N THR A 74 -15.64 0.10 19.93
CA THR A 74 -15.26 -0.99 19.02
C THR A 74 -16.28 -1.14 17.90
N ARG A 75 -17.58 -1.20 18.22
CA ARG A 75 -18.65 -1.38 17.23
C ARG A 75 -18.67 -0.26 16.19
N ARG A 76 -18.50 0.99 16.61
CA ARG A 76 -18.37 2.15 15.71
C ARG A 76 -17.14 2.04 14.83
N PHE A 77 -15.98 1.78 15.41
CA PHE A 77 -14.71 1.64 14.69
C PHE A 77 -14.81 0.61 13.56
N TYR A 78 -15.39 -0.55 13.84
CA TYR A 78 -15.59 -1.62 12.86
C TYR A 78 -16.67 -1.32 11.82
N ALA A 79 -17.77 -0.67 12.22
CA ALA A 79 -18.79 -0.24 11.27
C ALA A 79 -18.20 0.75 10.26
N GLU A 80 -17.44 1.74 10.73
CA GLU A 80 -16.78 2.77 9.91
C GLU A 80 -15.75 2.13 8.97
N ASN A 81 -14.85 1.28 9.49
CA ASN A 81 -13.84 0.63 8.67
C ASN A 81 -14.41 -0.33 7.62
N SER A 82 -15.52 -1.00 7.93
CA SER A 82 -16.15 -1.97 7.03
C SER A 82 -17.14 -1.36 6.05
N GLY A 83 -17.44 -0.06 6.16
CA GLY A 83 -18.50 0.59 5.39
C GLY A 83 -19.88 0.02 5.73
N GLY A 84 -20.12 -0.29 7.00
CA GLY A 84 -21.36 -0.87 7.51
C GLY A 84 -21.54 -2.35 7.14
N LYS A 85 -20.45 -3.08 6.85
CA LYS A 85 -20.49 -4.51 6.50
C LYS A 85 -20.25 -5.43 7.68
N PHE A 86 -19.75 -4.93 8.80
CA PHE A 86 -19.42 -5.71 10.00
C PHE A 86 -19.79 -4.95 11.27
N ASP A 87 -20.32 -5.68 12.24
CA ASP A 87 -20.57 -5.21 13.61
C ASP A 87 -20.44 -6.41 14.55
N ILE A 88 -20.02 -6.18 15.79
CA ILE A 88 -19.92 -7.22 16.81
C ILE A 88 -20.35 -6.73 18.18
N ALA A 89 -21.41 -7.33 18.72
CA ALA A 89 -21.96 -6.99 20.02
C ALA A 89 -21.69 -8.09 21.06
N TYR A 90 -21.52 -7.70 22.31
CA TYR A 90 -21.46 -8.64 23.43
C TYR A 90 -22.88 -9.01 23.87
N ASP A 91 -23.33 -10.19 23.47
CA ASP A 91 -24.61 -10.76 23.93
C ASP A 91 -24.62 -10.94 25.45
N HIS A 92 -23.45 -11.27 26.00
CA HIS A 92 -23.30 -11.51 27.43
C HIS A 92 -22.05 -10.82 28.00
N ILE A 93 -22.20 -10.23 29.18
CA ILE A 93 -21.11 -9.80 30.05
C ILE A 93 -21.24 -10.59 31.36
N LEU A 94 -20.33 -11.52 31.59
CA LEU A 94 -20.44 -12.54 32.62
C LEU A 94 -19.36 -12.38 33.69
N ASP A 95 -19.76 -12.63 34.95
CA ASP A 95 -18.86 -12.66 36.09
C ASP A 95 -18.30 -14.08 36.23
N VAL A 96 -16.97 -14.25 36.14
CA VAL A 96 -16.33 -15.57 36.13
C VAL A 96 -15.35 -15.69 37.30
N PRO A 97 -15.82 -16.07 38.50
CA PRO A 97 -14.97 -16.31 39.64
C PRO A 97 -14.19 -17.63 39.50
N LEU A 98 -12.87 -17.54 39.59
CA LEU A 98 -11.97 -18.69 39.69
C LEU A 98 -11.17 -18.63 41.00
N THR A 99 -10.75 -19.80 41.50
CA THR A 99 -9.76 -19.82 42.59
C THR A 99 -8.39 -19.53 42.00
N LEU A 100 -7.83 -18.36 42.28
CA LEU A 100 -6.51 -17.98 41.79
C LEU A 100 -5.39 -18.63 42.62
N ASN A 101 -4.16 -18.57 42.09
CA ASN A 101 -2.96 -18.95 42.85
C ASN A 101 -2.74 -17.99 44.02
N ALA A 102 -1.91 -18.39 44.98
CA ALA A 102 -1.64 -17.58 46.18
C ALA A 102 -1.03 -16.19 45.87
N ASP A 103 -0.35 -16.05 44.74
CA ASP A 103 0.21 -14.79 44.22
C ASP A 103 -0.76 -14.02 43.30
N ARG A 104 -2.02 -14.48 43.23
CA ARG A 104 -3.11 -13.98 42.39
C ARG A 104 -2.87 -14.15 40.87
N THR A 105 -1.89 -14.93 40.46
CA THR A 105 -1.79 -15.39 39.07
C THR A 105 -2.89 -16.40 38.75
N ARG A 106 -3.17 -16.58 37.46
CA ARG A 106 -4.21 -17.51 37.00
C ARG A 106 -3.73 -18.96 37.14
N PRO A 107 -4.62 -19.90 37.51
CA PRO A 107 -4.24 -21.31 37.61
C PRO A 107 -3.90 -21.90 36.21
N GLU A 108 -3.19 -23.03 36.20
CA GLU A 108 -2.97 -23.79 34.97
C GLU A 108 -4.32 -24.18 34.33
N GLY A 109 -4.46 -23.99 33.02
CA GLY A 109 -5.70 -24.27 32.29
C GLY A 109 -6.87 -23.34 32.62
N TRP A 110 -6.61 -22.13 33.15
CA TRP A 110 -7.65 -21.20 33.59
C TRP A 110 -8.73 -20.89 32.54
N PHE A 111 -8.38 -20.89 31.25
CA PHE A 111 -9.34 -20.62 30.17
C PHE A 111 -10.40 -21.72 30.06
N GLU A 112 -9.99 -23.00 30.12
CA GLU A 112 -10.92 -24.14 30.16
C GLU A 112 -11.78 -24.09 31.42
N LEU A 113 -11.19 -23.73 32.56
CA LEU A 113 -11.93 -23.58 33.82
C LEU A 113 -12.99 -22.47 33.73
N ALA A 114 -12.65 -21.33 33.13
CA ALA A 114 -13.56 -20.22 32.90
C ALA A 114 -14.72 -20.60 31.99
N GLU A 115 -14.44 -21.22 30.84
CA GLU A 115 -15.50 -21.68 29.94
C GLU A 115 -16.39 -22.76 30.58
N ASN A 116 -15.80 -23.70 31.32
CA ASN A 116 -16.56 -24.73 32.04
C ASN A 116 -17.44 -24.11 33.13
N TYR A 117 -16.97 -23.05 33.78
CA TYR A 117 -17.80 -22.26 34.70
C TYR A 117 -18.98 -21.63 33.94
N VAL A 118 -18.74 -21.05 32.77
CA VAL A 118 -19.79 -20.45 31.95
C VAL A 118 -20.84 -21.47 31.52
N ARG A 119 -20.41 -22.63 31.00
CA ARG A 119 -21.29 -23.75 30.64
C ARG A 119 -22.12 -24.22 31.83
N SER A 120 -21.49 -24.39 32.99
CA SER A 120 -22.14 -24.99 34.17
C SER A 120 -23.09 -24.04 34.90
N ASN A 121 -22.79 -22.73 34.92
CA ASN A 121 -23.53 -21.76 35.74
C ASN A 121 -24.48 -20.87 34.92
N TYR A 122 -24.16 -20.61 33.65
CA TYR A 122 -25.01 -19.80 32.77
C TYR A 122 -25.71 -20.64 31.69
N GLY A 123 -25.28 -21.88 31.44
CA GLY A 123 -25.85 -22.73 30.38
C GLY A 123 -25.55 -22.21 28.98
N ILE A 124 -24.47 -21.43 28.84
CA ILE A 124 -24.01 -20.82 27.60
C ILE A 124 -22.80 -21.62 27.10
N GLU A 125 -22.73 -21.92 25.80
CA GLU A 125 -21.56 -22.53 25.16
C GLU A 125 -20.69 -21.43 24.54
N PRO A 126 -19.52 -21.10 25.11
CA PRO A 126 -18.64 -20.05 24.59
C PRO A 126 -18.21 -20.25 23.12
N GLU A 127 -18.15 -21.50 22.66
CA GLU A 127 -17.74 -21.82 21.28
C GLU A 127 -18.83 -21.50 20.23
N ASP A 128 -20.06 -21.18 20.65
CA ASP A 128 -21.13 -20.76 19.75
C ASP A 128 -20.99 -19.29 19.28
N PHE A 129 -20.13 -18.51 19.95
CA PHE A 129 -19.94 -17.08 19.68
C PHE A 129 -18.80 -16.82 18.69
N HIS A 130 -18.81 -15.64 18.07
CA HIS A 130 -17.73 -15.23 17.17
C HIS A 130 -16.45 -14.88 17.94
N LEU A 131 -16.58 -14.36 19.15
CA LEU A 131 -15.48 -13.90 20.00
C LEU A 131 -15.81 -14.09 21.48
N ASN A 132 -14.83 -14.58 22.24
CA ASN A 132 -14.86 -14.60 23.69
C ASN A 132 -13.72 -13.71 24.22
N VAL A 133 -14.08 -12.64 24.92
CA VAL A 133 -13.11 -11.73 25.56
C VAL A 133 -12.96 -12.10 27.02
N PHE A 134 -11.80 -12.60 27.42
CA PHE A 134 -11.43 -12.83 28.81
C PHE A 134 -10.75 -11.58 29.37
N ASP A 135 -11.52 -10.78 30.09
CA ASP A 135 -11.00 -9.67 30.89
C ASP A 135 -10.36 -10.22 32.16
N VAL A 136 -9.04 -10.13 32.20
CA VAL A 136 -8.19 -10.65 33.28
C VAL A 136 -7.57 -9.51 34.10
N GLU A 137 -8.08 -8.28 33.95
CA GLU A 137 -7.60 -7.05 34.61
C GLU A 137 -7.44 -7.23 36.14
N ARG A 138 -8.32 -8.03 36.76
CA ARG A 138 -8.35 -8.27 38.22
C ARG A 138 -7.36 -9.34 38.72
N THR A 139 -6.60 -9.93 37.82
CA THR A 139 -5.59 -10.97 38.12
C THR A 139 -4.17 -10.41 38.03
N THR A 140 -3.20 -11.05 38.71
CA THR A 140 -1.78 -10.71 38.52
C THR A 140 -1.34 -11.21 37.14
N PRO A 141 -0.70 -10.37 36.31
CA PRO A 141 -0.14 -10.79 35.03
C PRO A 141 0.79 -12.01 35.16
N ASP A 142 0.72 -12.93 34.21
CA ASP A 142 1.61 -14.10 34.25
C ASP A 142 3.07 -13.66 33.96
N PRO A 143 4.08 -14.27 34.59
CA PRO A 143 5.49 -13.87 34.41
C PRO A 143 6.01 -13.86 32.96
N ASN A 144 5.37 -14.62 32.07
CA ASN A 144 5.70 -14.72 30.64
C ASN A 144 4.62 -14.12 29.73
N GLN A 145 3.69 -13.35 30.28
CA GLN A 145 2.64 -12.71 29.48
C GLN A 145 3.26 -11.68 28.54
N GLY A 146 2.79 -11.65 27.29
CA GLY A 146 3.26 -10.70 26.29
C GLY A 146 3.08 -9.25 26.73
N TRP A 147 3.81 -8.32 26.11
CA TRP A 147 3.85 -6.90 26.49
C TRP A 147 2.50 -6.18 26.54
N SER A 148 1.50 -6.65 25.80
CA SER A 148 0.14 -6.12 25.81
C SER A 148 -0.77 -6.78 26.86
N GLY A 149 -0.27 -7.76 27.60
CA GLY A 149 -1.06 -8.51 28.58
C GLY A 149 -1.95 -9.57 27.94
N ILE A 150 -1.55 -10.12 26.79
CA ILE A 150 -2.43 -10.93 25.94
C ILE A 150 -1.95 -12.37 25.89
N ALA A 151 -2.91 -13.30 25.88
CA ALA A 151 -2.70 -14.70 25.54
C ALA A 151 -3.65 -15.05 24.40
N ILE A 152 -3.11 -15.41 23.23
CA ILE A 152 -3.90 -16.02 22.16
C ILE A 152 -4.20 -17.45 22.61
N ILE A 153 -5.47 -17.68 22.92
CA ILE A 153 -5.98 -18.97 23.36
C ILE A 153 -6.60 -19.64 22.12
N PRO A 154 -6.56 -20.99 22.02
CA PRO A 154 -7.20 -21.71 20.92
C PRO A 154 -8.64 -21.27 20.67
N SER A 155 -9.15 -21.52 19.46
CA SER A 155 -10.51 -21.18 19.03
C SER A 155 -10.78 -19.66 18.97
N ASN A 156 -11.90 -19.17 19.51
CA ASN A 156 -12.45 -17.80 19.43
C ASN A 156 -12.08 -16.90 20.64
N ASN A 157 -11.10 -17.32 21.45
CA ASN A 157 -10.76 -16.74 22.75
C ASN A 157 -9.64 -15.68 22.73
N ILE A 158 -9.89 -14.46 23.21
CA ILE A 158 -8.84 -13.44 23.43
C ILE A 158 -8.76 -13.11 24.93
N ALA A 159 -7.56 -12.86 25.45
CA ALA A 159 -7.39 -12.41 26.83
C ALA A 159 -6.87 -10.98 26.86
N VAL A 160 -7.53 -10.10 27.61
CA VAL A 160 -7.16 -8.69 27.77
C VAL A 160 -6.87 -8.40 29.24
N GLN A 161 -5.66 -7.91 29.52
CA GLN A 161 -5.22 -7.48 30.84
C GLN A 161 -5.41 -5.98 31.11
N PRO A 162 -5.26 -5.07 30.13
CA PRO A 162 -5.41 -3.65 30.41
C PRO A 162 -6.84 -3.25 30.73
N ASP A 163 -7.00 -2.14 31.46
CA ASP A 163 -8.29 -1.48 31.64
C ASP A 163 -8.83 -1.01 30.28
N VAL A 164 -9.90 -1.63 29.81
CA VAL A 164 -10.54 -1.34 28.52
C VAL A 164 -11.11 0.07 28.42
N SER A 165 -11.27 0.79 29.53
CA SER A 165 -11.67 2.21 29.51
C SER A 165 -10.50 3.17 29.28
N SER A 166 -9.27 2.66 29.34
CA SER A 166 -8.09 3.45 29.01
C SER A 166 -7.89 3.48 27.49
N SER A 167 -7.27 4.55 26.98
CA SER A 167 -6.88 4.65 25.57
C SER A 167 -6.07 3.45 25.10
N TRP A 168 -5.22 2.88 25.97
CA TRP A 168 -4.42 1.71 25.64
C TRP A 168 -5.25 0.43 25.58
N GLY A 169 -6.13 0.21 26.58
CA GLY A 169 -6.99 -0.97 26.61
C GLY A 169 -7.96 -1.01 25.44
N GLN A 170 -8.48 0.15 25.02
CA GLN A 170 -9.34 0.23 23.84
C GLN A 170 -8.60 -0.21 22.57
N ILE A 171 -7.38 0.29 22.32
CA ILE A 171 -6.58 -0.14 21.14
C ILE A 171 -6.33 -1.64 21.18
N VAL A 172 -6.02 -2.19 22.36
CA VAL A 172 -5.78 -3.63 22.53
C VAL A 172 -7.01 -4.44 22.13
N VAL A 173 -8.21 -4.05 22.58
CA VAL A 173 -9.45 -4.76 22.21
C VAL A 173 -9.68 -4.70 20.70
N ASP A 174 -9.55 -3.52 20.09
CA ASP A 174 -9.77 -3.32 18.66
C ASP A 174 -8.73 -4.09 17.82
N HIS A 175 -7.46 -4.11 18.24
CA HIS A 175 -6.39 -4.86 17.58
C HIS A 175 -6.64 -6.37 17.60
N GLU A 176 -6.96 -6.93 18.77
CA GLU A 176 -7.13 -8.37 18.94
C GLU A 176 -8.39 -8.88 18.24
N LEU A 177 -9.46 -8.08 18.23
CA LEU A 177 -10.63 -8.37 17.40
C LEU A 177 -10.26 -8.32 15.91
N GLY A 178 -9.27 -7.51 15.51
CA GLY A 178 -8.70 -7.51 14.16
C GLY A 178 -8.21 -8.89 13.76
N HIS A 179 -7.47 -9.57 14.63
CA HIS A 179 -7.06 -10.95 14.40
C HIS A 179 -8.24 -11.92 14.24
N ARG A 180 -9.37 -11.67 14.89
CA ARG A 180 -10.58 -12.51 14.75
C ARG A 180 -11.24 -12.41 13.39
N ILE A 181 -11.18 -11.24 12.78
CA ILE A 181 -11.63 -11.06 11.39
C ILE A 181 -10.58 -11.47 10.36
N GLY A 182 -9.39 -11.92 10.81
CA GLY A 182 -8.32 -12.44 9.97
C GLY A 182 -7.20 -11.46 9.66
N ALA A 183 -7.16 -10.31 10.35
CA ALA A 183 -6.12 -9.30 10.12
C ALA A 183 -4.73 -9.80 10.52
N PRO A 184 -3.71 -9.69 9.64
CA PRO A 184 -2.32 -9.84 10.04
C PRO A 184 -1.85 -8.58 10.79
N HIS A 185 -0.67 -8.64 11.42
CA HIS A 185 0.02 -7.41 11.83
C HIS A 185 0.36 -6.56 10.61
N SER A 186 0.43 -5.25 10.82
CA SER A 186 0.79 -4.28 9.79
C SER A 186 2.16 -3.67 10.09
N GLY A 187 3.12 -3.97 9.24
CA GLY A 187 4.52 -3.61 9.46
C GLY A 187 4.95 -2.33 8.76
N ALA A 188 6.18 -1.92 9.01
CA ALA A 188 6.87 -0.89 8.24
C ALA A 188 8.26 -1.36 7.83
N TYR A 189 8.67 -1.02 6.61
CA TYR A 189 10.06 -1.09 6.22
C TYR A 189 10.78 0.18 6.65
N ARG A 190 11.87 0.00 7.39
CA ARG A 190 12.58 1.10 8.05
C ARG A 190 14.06 1.03 7.73
N ALA A 191 14.57 2.06 7.06
CA ALA A 191 15.97 2.22 6.73
C ALA A 191 16.80 2.62 7.97
N VAL A 192 16.94 1.68 8.92
CA VAL A 192 17.71 1.87 10.15
C VAL A 192 19.12 1.31 9.95
N ASN A 193 20.13 2.11 10.27
CA ASN A 193 21.53 1.67 10.34
C ASN A 193 22.00 1.70 11.80
N ASP A 194 22.02 0.54 12.45
CA ASP A 194 22.39 0.37 13.85
C ASP A 194 23.22 -0.92 14.09
N ASN A 195 23.29 -1.38 15.34
CA ASN A 195 24.06 -2.58 15.68
C ASN A 195 23.45 -3.87 15.12
N ASN A 196 22.15 -3.87 14.82
CA ASN A 196 21.38 -5.02 14.40
C ASN A 196 21.10 -5.03 12.90
N TYR A 197 21.00 -3.85 12.28
CA TYR A 197 20.62 -3.68 10.88
C TYR A 197 21.59 -2.77 10.14
N LYS A 198 22.06 -3.22 8.97
CA LYS A 198 22.96 -2.46 8.10
C LYS A 198 22.42 -2.51 6.67
N PRO A 199 21.90 -1.38 6.14
CA PRO A 199 21.42 -1.33 4.78
C PRO A 199 22.58 -1.27 3.77
N TYR A 200 22.38 -1.88 2.60
CA TYR A 200 23.36 -2.04 1.53
C TYR A 200 22.76 -1.64 0.17
N VAL A 201 23.64 -1.24 -0.73
CA VAL A 201 23.35 -1.00 -2.15
C VAL A 201 24.34 -1.78 -3.01
N TRP A 202 23.94 -2.17 -4.22
CA TRP A 202 24.83 -2.81 -5.17
C TRP A 202 25.52 -1.76 -6.04
N ASP A 203 26.85 -1.70 -5.98
CA ASP A 203 27.66 -0.91 -6.91
C ASP A 203 28.00 -1.80 -8.11
N ALA A 204 27.21 -1.67 -9.18
CA ALA A 204 27.39 -2.43 -10.40
C ALA A 204 28.74 -2.14 -11.10
N ALA A 205 29.28 -0.93 -10.95
CA ALA A 205 30.57 -0.57 -11.56
C ALA A 205 31.75 -1.19 -10.82
N ALA A 206 31.67 -1.27 -9.48
CA ALA A 206 32.67 -1.94 -8.66
C ALA A 206 32.44 -3.45 -8.50
N GLY A 207 31.25 -3.95 -8.85
CA GLY A 207 30.87 -5.36 -8.73
C GLY A 207 30.80 -5.83 -7.28
N GLN A 208 30.38 -4.99 -6.35
CA GLN A 208 30.32 -5.28 -4.92
C GLN A 208 29.21 -4.52 -4.20
N TYR A 209 28.83 -5.00 -3.02
CA TYR A 209 27.92 -4.28 -2.13
C TYR A 209 28.65 -3.17 -1.37
N ALA A 210 28.00 -2.02 -1.25
CA ALA A 210 28.42 -0.90 -0.40
C ALA A 210 27.37 -0.63 0.69
N VAL A 211 27.80 -0.15 1.86
CA VAL A 211 26.87 0.28 2.91
C VAL A 211 26.08 1.49 2.42
N TYR A 212 24.75 1.45 2.52
CA TYR A 212 23.89 2.54 2.11
C TYR A 212 24.17 3.79 2.95
N ASN A 213 24.18 4.92 2.24
CA ASN A 213 24.37 6.25 2.76
C ASN A 213 23.60 7.20 1.83
N SER A 214 22.60 7.89 2.37
CA SER A 214 21.72 8.77 1.59
C SER A 214 22.45 9.96 0.96
N ASP A 215 23.52 10.47 1.58
CA ASP A 215 24.32 11.57 1.01
C ASP A 215 25.12 11.12 -0.23
N LEU A 216 25.51 9.85 -0.28
CA LEU A 216 26.32 9.28 -1.37
C LEU A 216 25.49 8.67 -2.48
N HIS A 217 24.39 8.00 -2.14
CA HIS A 217 23.60 7.18 -3.06
C HIS A 217 22.25 7.81 -3.43
N GLY A 218 21.91 8.96 -2.85
CA GLY A 218 20.58 9.56 -2.97
C GLY A 218 19.54 8.84 -2.11
N HIS A 219 18.28 9.24 -2.24
CA HIS A 219 17.18 8.63 -1.53
C HIS A 219 16.79 7.29 -2.17
N GLN A 220 17.11 6.19 -1.50
CA GLN A 220 16.55 4.88 -1.78
C GLN A 220 15.62 4.52 -0.63
N ALA A 221 14.34 4.38 -0.91
CA ALA A 221 13.34 4.10 0.13
C ALA A 221 13.56 2.71 0.75
N MET A 222 14.10 1.79 -0.04
CA MET A 222 14.23 0.38 0.30
C MET A 222 15.61 -0.16 -0.14
N PRO A 223 16.71 0.16 0.55
CA PRO A 223 17.99 -0.50 0.34
C PRO A 223 17.92 -2.00 0.74
N LEU A 224 18.88 -2.81 0.27
CA LEU A 224 19.04 -4.19 0.71
C LEU A 224 19.41 -4.24 2.20
N GLY A 225 18.97 -5.24 2.96
CA GLY A 225 19.32 -5.29 4.39
C GLY A 225 18.45 -4.41 5.29
N ILE A 226 17.31 -3.92 4.79
CA ILE A 226 16.37 -3.10 5.56
C ILE A 226 15.62 -3.90 6.64
N HIS A 227 15.29 -3.24 7.75
CA HIS A 227 14.49 -3.83 8.81
C HIS A 227 12.99 -3.79 8.47
N LYS A 228 12.33 -4.95 8.46
CA LYS A 228 10.86 -5.04 8.46
C LYS A 228 10.38 -5.12 9.91
N ASP A 229 9.96 -3.98 10.44
CA ASP A 229 9.35 -3.89 11.76
C ASP A 229 7.90 -4.39 11.66
N GLU A 230 7.62 -5.58 12.19
CA GLU A 230 6.32 -6.26 12.05
C GLU A 230 5.14 -5.42 12.57
N TYR A 231 5.38 -4.59 13.60
CA TYR A 231 4.39 -3.68 14.17
C TYR A 231 4.68 -2.22 13.80
N GLY A 232 5.48 -1.98 12.76
CA GLY A 232 6.01 -0.66 12.47
C GLY A 232 5.01 0.33 11.86
N ASN A 233 3.82 -0.11 11.41
CA ASN A 233 2.89 0.78 10.70
C ASN A 233 2.14 1.72 11.67
N PRO A 234 2.42 3.04 11.67
CA PRO A 234 1.77 3.99 12.58
C PRO A 234 0.37 4.41 12.12
N PHE A 235 -0.07 3.95 10.95
CA PHE A 235 -1.34 4.26 10.30
C PHE A 235 -2.33 3.11 10.38
N SER A 236 -2.05 2.04 11.13
CA SER A 236 -2.96 0.92 11.25
C SER A 236 -3.14 0.51 12.70
N VAL A 237 -4.37 0.18 13.08
CA VAL A 237 -4.68 -0.50 14.35
C VAL A 237 -3.85 -1.77 14.50
N MET A 238 -3.56 -2.46 13.39
CA MET A 238 -2.78 -3.70 13.35
C MET A 238 -1.26 -3.48 13.40
N GLY A 239 -0.81 -2.23 13.42
CA GLY A 239 0.61 -1.87 13.45
C GLY A 239 1.06 -1.34 14.80
N ASN A 240 1.63 -0.14 14.81
CA ASN A 240 2.29 0.47 15.96
C ASN A 240 1.28 1.08 16.95
N ILE A 241 0.32 0.25 17.34
CA ILE A 241 -0.64 0.45 18.44
C ILE A 241 -1.25 1.85 18.39
N SER A 242 -1.96 2.09 17.29
CA SER A 242 -2.61 3.35 16.96
C SER A 242 -4.12 3.16 16.87
N HIS A 243 -4.88 4.24 17.02
CA HIS A 243 -6.34 4.26 16.80
C HIS A 243 -6.71 4.45 15.31
N GLU A 244 -5.81 4.06 14.40
CA GLU A 244 -5.97 4.34 12.97
C GLU A 244 -6.62 3.16 12.24
N ASP A 245 -7.20 3.44 11.07
CA ASP A 245 -7.93 2.47 10.25
C ASP A 245 -7.10 1.30 9.71
N PHE A 246 -7.77 0.20 9.38
CA PHE A 246 -7.18 -0.91 8.63
C PHE A 246 -6.68 -0.43 7.25
N ALA A 247 -5.55 -0.99 6.80
CA ALA A 247 -5.00 -0.70 5.48
C ALA A 247 -5.92 -1.21 4.36
N ILE A 248 -5.95 -0.53 3.21
CA ILE A 248 -6.86 -0.89 2.12
C ILE A 248 -6.57 -2.27 1.51
N SER A 249 -5.31 -2.72 1.55
CA SER A 249 -4.92 -4.05 1.04
C SER A 249 -5.67 -5.14 1.81
N ASP A 250 -5.74 -5.05 3.14
CA ASP A 250 -6.50 -6.00 3.94
C ASP A 250 -8.03 -5.84 3.75
N LYS A 251 -8.52 -4.60 3.62
CA LYS A 251 -9.93 -4.33 3.29
C LYS A 251 -10.34 -4.98 1.96
N LEU A 252 -9.45 -5.02 0.98
CA LEU A 252 -9.63 -5.66 -0.32
C LEU A 252 -9.49 -7.20 -0.24
N HIS A 253 -8.31 -7.69 0.14
CA HIS A 253 -7.94 -9.10 -0.02
C HIS A 253 -8.40 -10.00 1.12
N THR A 254 -8.50 -9.46 2.34
CA THR A 254 -8.75 -10.27 3.55
C THR A 254 -10.21 -10.15 3.99
N TYR A 255 -10.77 -8.94 4.03
CA TYR A 255 -12.05 -8.71 4.70
C TYR A 255 -13.25 -8.70 3.75
N GLY A 256 -13.04 -8.39 2.46
CA GLY A 256 -14.13 -8.17 1.50
C GLY A 256 -14.92 -6.89 1.76
N TRP A 257 -14.27 -5.89 2.37
CA TRP A 257 -14.86 -4.59 2.66
C TRP A 257 -14.73 -3.63 1.48
N LEU A 258 -13.70 -3.78 0.65
CA LEU A 258 -13.54 -3.15 -0.66
C LEU A 258 -13.49 -4.21 -1.76
N ASN A 259 -13.49 -3.78 -3.02
CA ASN A 259 -13.38 -4.64 -4.20
C ASN A 259 -12.37 -4.08 -5.21
N GLU A 260 -12.10 -4.85 -6.26
CA GLU A 260 -11.11 -4.51 -7.31
C GLU A 260 -11.51 -3.26 -8.13
N ASP A 261 -12.79 -2.91 -8.23
CA ASP A 261 -13.19 -1.65 -8.90
C ASP A 261 -12.81 -0.42 -8.04
N GLN A 262 -12.75 -0.59 -6.72
CA GLN A 262 -12.45 0.44 -5.74
C GLN A 262 -10.95 0.56 -5.42
N VAL A 263 -10.19 -0.53 -5.64
CA VAL A 263 -8.74 -0.58 -5.50
C VAL A 263 -8.16 -1.37 -6.69
N PRO A 264 -8.19 -0.79 -7.90
CA PRO A 264 -7.83 -1.50 -9.13
C PRO A 264 -6.32 -1.72 -9.29
N GLU A 265 -6.00 -2.72 -10.10
CA GLU A 265 -4.64 -3.04 -10.55
C GLU A 265 -4.15 -1.99 -11.57
N LEU A 266 -3.16 -1.20 -11.18
CA LEU A 266 -2.63 -0.08 -11.96
C LEU A 266 -2.03 -0.53 -13.30
N SER A 267 -1.49 -1.75 -13.37
CA SER A 267 -0.98 -2.29 -14.64
C SER A 267 -2.07 -2.49 -15.70
N GLU A 268 -3.35 -2.58 -15.29
CA GLU A 268 -4.50 -2.62 -16.21
C GLU A 268 -5.00 -1.21 -16.59
N LEU A 269 -4.86 -0.24 -15.70
CA LEU A 269 -5.30 1.14 -15.92
C LEU A 269 -4.30 1.94 -16.78
N GLY A 270 -3.00 1.73 -16.57
CA GLY A 270 -1.91 2.41 -17.27
C GLY A 270 -1.58 3.80 -16.70
N GLU A 271 -0.92 4.62 -17.52
CA GLU A 271 -0.55 5.98 -17.14
C GLU A 271 -1.77 6.90 -17.02
N GLY A 272 -1.73 7.84 -16.09
CA GLY A 272 -2.87 8.74 -15.88
C GLY A 272 -2.76 9.62 -14.65
N THR A 273 -3.89 10.24 -14.30
CA THR A 273 -4.04 10.91 -13.01
C THR A 273 -5.25 10.34 -12.32
N TYR A 274 -5.02 9.71 -11.18
CA TYR A 274 -6.02 8.97 -10.43
C TYR A 274 -6.40 9.76 -9.18
N ARG A 275 -7.70 9.92 -8.96
CA ARG A 275 -8.20 10.52 -7.73
C ARG A 275 -8.38 9.45 -6.67
N ILE A 276 -7.56 9.50 -5.63
CA ILE A 276 -7.58 8.55 -4.52
C ILE A 276 -8.32 9.19 -3.33
N TYR A 277 -9.50 8.67 -3.00
CA TYR A 277 -10.30 9.12 -1.86
C TYR A 277 -9.82 8.48 -0.57
N ALA A 278 -9.93 9.25 0.51
CA ALA A 278 -9.68 8.77 1.86
C ALA A 278 -10.72 7.72 2.26
N HIS A 279 -10.27 6.61 2.85
CA HIS A 279 -11.13 5.49 3.23
C HIS A 279 -11.53 5.50 4.72
N ASP A 280 -11.12 6.52 5.46
CA ASP A 280 -11.15 6.64 6.93
C ASP A 280 -12.02 7.82 7.38
N THR A 281 -13.12 8.07 6.67
CA THR A 281 -14.01 9.22 6.89
C THR A 281 -15.49 8.86 7.02
N LEU A 282 -15.82 7.57 7.06
CA LEU A 282 -17.20 7.13 7.20
C LEU A 282 -17.72 7.42 8.61
N GLU A 283 -19.01 7.75 8.72
CA GLU A 283 -19.66 8.07 9.99
C GLU A 283 -20.57 6.92 10.43
N SER A 284 -20.35 6.42 11.65
CA SER A 284 -21.20 5.36 12.22
C SER A 284 -22.62 5.83 12.54
N VAL A 285 -23.58 4.94 12.32
CA VAL A 285 -25.00 5.12 12.71
C VAL A 285 -25.49 3.87 13.43
N TYR A 286 -26.43 4.04 14.36
CA TYR A 286 -26.98 2.95 15.18
C TYR A 286 -28.44 2.66 14.83
N ASN A 287 -28.79 1.37 14.77
CA ASN A 287 -30.14 0.89 14.54
C ASN A 287 -30.71 0.22 15.80
N ASP A 288 -31.50 0.98 16.56
CA ASP A 288 -32.16 0.50 17.78
C ASP A 288 -33.00 -0.77 17.59
N ALA A 289 -33.61 -0.96 16.42
CA ALA A 289 -34.56 -2.06 16.20
C ALA A 289 -33.87 -3.42 16.04
N ASN A 290 -32.62 -3.41 15.59
CA ASN A 290 -31.83 -4.62 15.34
C ASN A 290 -30.59 -4.71 16.23
N ASP A 291 -30.31 -3.69 17.06
CA ASP A 291 -29.09 -3.54 17.85
C ASP A 291 -27.84 -3.76 16.98
N VAL A 292 -27.71 -2.95 15.92
CA VAL A 292 -26.54 -3.00 15.04
C VAL A 292 -25.99 -1.62 14.74
N TYR A 293 -24.67 -1.51 14.70
CA TYR A 293 -23.98 -0.37 14.11
C TYR A 293 -23.77 -0.56 12.61
N GLY A 294 -23.87 0.53 11.87
CA GLY A 294 -23.65 0.65 10.45
C GLY A 294 -23.01 2.00 10.12
N VAL A 295 -23.15 2.47 8.89
CA VAL A 295 -22.67 3.80 8.47
C VAL A 295 -23.76 4.57 7.73
N THR A 296 -23.74 5.90 7.80
CA THR A 296 -24.70 6.76 7.09
C THR A 296 -24.58 6.59 5.56
N GLU A 297 -23.36 6.43 5.05
CA GLU A 297 -23.05 6.11 3.66
C GLU A 297 -21.88 5.10 3.60
N THR A 298 -21.96 4.11 2.72
CA THR A 298 -20.88 3.13 2.53
C THR A 298 -19.87 3.59 1.49
N TYR A 299 -18.79 2.84 1.31
CA TYR A 299 -17.82 3.07 0.24
C TYR A 299 -18.51 3.12 -1.13
N GLN A 300 -18.31 4.22 -1.85
CA GLN A 300 -18.96 4.47 -3.13
C GLN A 300 -18.37 3.53 -4.19
N PRO A 301 -19.21 2.82 -4.98
CA PRO A 301 -18.74 1.79 -5.90
C PRO A 301 -17.97 2.33 -7.11
N ASP A 302 -18.09 3.64 -7.41
CA ASP A 302 -17.43 4.31 -8.54
C ASP A 302 -16.23 5.16 -8.12
N LYS A 303 -15.76 5.05 -6.86
CA LYS A 303 -14.63 5.81 -6.33
C LYS A 303 -13.44 4.90 -6.06
N LEU A 304 -12.24 5.44 -6.29
CA LEU A 304 -10.99 4.78 -5.98
C LEU A 304 -10.57 5.16 -4.56
N TYR A 305 -10.35 4.17 -3.71
CA TYR A 305 -9.79 4.34 -2.37
C TYR A 305 -8.30 4.01 -2.32
N GLY A 306 -7.79 3.45 -3.41
CA GLY A 306 -6.37 3.25 -3.64
C GLY A 306 -6.09 2.59 -4.97
N LEU A 307 -4.85 2.13 -5.12
CA LEU A 307 -4.37 1.37 -6.27
C LEU A 307 -3.52 0.21 -5.75
N THR A 308 -3.54 -0.90 -6.48
CA THR A 308 -2.56 -1.97 -6.29
C THR A 308 -1.76 -2.17 -7.56
N TYR A 309 -0.53 -2.67 -7.48
CA TYR A 309 0.10 -3.33 -8.61
C TYR A 309 1.09 -4.39 -8.21
N THR A 310 1.25 -5.37 -9.08
CA THR A 310 2.24 -6.43 -8.91
C THR A 310 3.40 -6.28 -9.89
N ARG A 311 4.62 -6.48 -9.40
CA ARG A 311 5.83 -6.57 -10.22
C ARG A 311 6.65 -7.79 -9.86
N ARG A 312 7.51 -8.25 -10.78
CA ARG A 312 8.52 -9.25 -10.45
C ARG A 312 9.59 -8.62 -9.58
N ALA A 313 9.93 -9.31 -8.50
CA ALA A 313 11.01 -8.97 -7.60
C ALA A 313 11.80 -10.25 -7.30
N GLU A 314 12.83 -10.14 -6.48
CA GLU A 314 13.56 -11.27 -5.95
C GLU A 314 13.81 -11.11 -4.46
N ARG A 315 13.86 -12.25 -3.76
CA ARG A 315 14.14 -12.28 -2.33
C ARG A 315 15.33 -13.18 -2.05
N PHE A 316 16.25 -12.71 -1.21
CA PHE A 316 17.41 -13.49 -0.84
C PHE A 316 17.05 -14.63 0.13
N ASN A 317 17.35 -15.87 -0.27
CA ASN A 317 17.16 -17.07 0.54
C ASN A 317 18.46 -17.40 1.27
N THR A 318 18.52 -17.15 2.58
CA THR A 318 19.71 -17.39 3.42
C THR A 318 20.14 -18.85 3.45
N SER A 319 19.20 -19.79 3.34
CA SER A 319 19.51 -21.23 3.38
C SER A 319 20.16 -21.72 2.09
N ARG A 320 19.91 -21.04 0.97
CA ARG A 320 20.45 -21.39 -0.35
C ARG A 320 21.56 -20.45 -0.83
N GLY A 321 21.71 -19.29 -0.21
CA GLY A 321 22.70 -18.28 -0.59
C GLY A 321 22.44 -17.66 -1.97
N GLN A 322 21.18 -17.52 -2.37
CA GLN A 322 20.80 -17.00 -3.69
C GLN A 322 19.50 -16.20 -3.64
N PHE A 323 19.29 -15.34 -4.64
CA PHE A 323 18.02 -14.66 -4.86
C PHE A 323 17.00 -15.60 -5.53
N GLU A 324 15.74 -15.50 -5.11
CA GLU A 324 14.61 -16.25 -5.64
C GLU A 324 13.52 -15.29 -6.09
N GLN A 325 13.11 -15.40 -7.36
CA GLN A 325 12.09 -14.51 -7.90
C GLN A 325 10.73 -14.76 -7.25
N TYR A 326 9.99 -13.67 -7.02
CA TYR A 326 8.62 -13.69 -6.55
C TYR A 326 7.83 -12.51 -7.13
N ASN A 327 6.51 -12.57 -7.01
CA ASN A 327 5.64 -11.45 -7.33
C ASN A 327 5.48 -10.60 -6.07
N GLN A 328 5.89 -9.35 -6.15
CA GLN A 328 5.80 -8.37 -5.08
C GLN A 328 4.62 -7.45 -5.35
N GLU A 329 3.77 -7.30 -4.35
CA GLU A 329 2.60 -6.43 -4.42
C GLU A 329 2.92 -5.07 -3.80
N LEU A 330 2.44 -4.02 -4.47
CA LEU A 330 2.48 -2.66 -3.98
C LEU A 330 1.08 -2.12 -3.85
N THR A 331 0.80 -1.45 -2.75
CA THR A 331 -0.49 -0.80 -2.50
C THR A 331 -0.28 0.68 -2.23
N ILE A 332 -1.13 1.51 -2.80
CA ILE A 332 -1.12 2.96 -2.64
C ILE A 332 -2.45 3.38 -2.05
N GLU A 333 -2.41 4.08 -0.92
CA GLU A 333 -3.62 4.60 -0.27
C GLU A 333 -3.46 6.07 0.13
N TYR A 334 -4.59 6.69 0.43
CA TYR A 334 -4.66 8.04 0.99
C TYR A 334 -5.58 8.01 2.22
N ARG A 335 -5.23 8.82 3.21
CA ARG A 335 -5.95 8.97 4.47
C ARG A 335 -6.31 10.41 4.74
N ALA A 336 -7.43 10.65 5.40
CA ALA A 336 -7.91 11.99 5.65
C ALA A 336 -6.96 12.79 6.55
N GLY A 337 -6.85 14.10 6.26
CA GLY A 337 -5.97 14.99 7.02
C GLY A 337 -4.47 14.78 6.78
N ARG A 338 -4.09 13.87 5.88
CA ARG A 338 -2.69 13.59 5.54
C ARG A 338 -2.16 14.49 4.41
N GLY A 339 -0.84 14.67 4.41
CA GLY A 339 -0.12 15.55 3.48
C GLY A 339 0.32 14.87 2.20
N GLY A 340 0.28 13.53 2.17
CA GLY A 340 0.69 12.71 1.04
C GLY A 340 -0.03 11.37 0.96
N VAL A 341 0.42 10.52 0.05
CA VAL A 341 -0.04 9.13 -0.10
C VAL A 341 0.91 8.17 0.60
N GLN A 342 0.38 7.09 1.17
CA GLN A 342 1.18 6.00 1.72
C GLN A 342 1.42 4.94 0.64
N PHE A 343 2.63 4.38 0.63
CA PHE A 343 2.99 3.23 -0.18
C PHE A 343 3.26 2.03 0.71
N TYR A 344 2.74 0.88 0.31
CA TYR A 344 2.93 -0.39 0.98
C TYR A 344 3.61 -1.35 0.02
N LEU A 345 4.51 -2.16 0.57
CA LEU A 345 5.18 -3.27 -0.12
C LEU A 345 4.87 -4.52 0.67
N ASP A 346 4.30 -5.57 0.07
CA ASP A 346 3.96 -6.82 0.76
C ASP A 346 3.30 -6.58 2.16
N ASN A 347 2.29 -5.69 2.17
CA ASN A 347 1.49 -5.23 3.33
C ASN A 347 2.24 -4.48 4.44
N ALA A 348 3.44 -3.97 4.17
CA ALA A 348 4.17 -3.09 5.10
C ALA A 348 4.44 -1.72 4.48
N VAL A 349 4.20 -0.66 5.26
CA VAL A 349 4.36 0.72 4.80
C VAL A 349 5.84 1.03 4.55
N ILE A 350 6.13 1.70 3.44
CA ILE A 350 7.46 2.20 3.11
C ILE A 350 7.62 3.59 3.71
N ASP A 351 8.81 3.89 4.21
CA ASP A 351 9.19 5.22 4.64
C ASP A 351 9.68 6.05 3.43
N LEU A 352 8.85 6.98 2.96
CA LEU A 352 9.17 7.88 1.84
C LEU A 352 9.60 9.27 2.29
N ASP A 353 9.59 9.53 3.59
CA ASP A 353 9.96 10.82 4.16
C ASP A 353 10.85 10.62 5.38
N LEU A 354 12.16 10.65 5.13
CA LEU A 354 13.15 10.44 6.17
C LEU A 354 13.27 11.61 7.17
N GLU A 355 12.50 12.70 7.03
CA GLU A 355 12.54 13.85 7.94
C GLU A 355 12.23 13.44 9.40
N GLY A 356 11.37 12.46 9.62
CA GLY A 356 11.02 11.95 10.95
C GLY A 356 11.99 10.92 11.55
N GLY A 357 13.05 10.55 10.82
CA GLY A 357 14.17 9.74 11.31
C GLY A 357 13.83 8.28 11.70
N SER A 358 14.60 7.71 12.63
CA SER A 358 14.51 6.29 13.01
C SER A 358 13.52 6.01 14.16
N ASP A 359 12.48 6.82 14.36
CA ASP A 359 11.42 6.50 15.32
C ASP A 359 10.40 5.54 14.67
N ARG A 360 10.02 4.47 15.37
CA ARG A 360 8.94 3.57 14.92
C ARG A 360 7.58 4.26 14.88
N ASN A 361 7.37 5.28 15.72
CA ASN A 361 6.12 6.05 15.77
C ASN A 361 6.08 7.18 14.74
N ASN A 362 7.15 7.35 13.95
CA ASN A 362 7.19 8.40 12.93
C ASN A 362 6.02 8.22 11.95
N ARG A 363 5.22 9.28 11.79
CA ARG A 363 4.06 9.38 10.89
C ARG A 363 4.37 10.18 9.61
N GLU A 364 5.55 10.76 9.51
CA GLU A 364 6.08 11.37 8.28
C GLU A 364 6.70 10.24 7.47
N ARG A 365 5.88 9.52 6.71
CA ARG A 365 6.31 8.39 5.83
C ARG A 365 5.71 8.48 4.44
N GLU A 366 4.90 9.50 4.21
CA GLU A 366 4.06 9.66 3.04
C GLU A 366 4.87 10.27 1.89
N LEU A 367 4.48 9.97 0.65
CA LEU A 367 4.90 10.80 -0.47
C LEU A 367 4.14 12.12 -0.40
N GLU A 368 4.78 13.15 0.16
CA GLU A 368 4.13 14.45 0.32
C GLU A 368 3.64 15.05 -1.00
N SER A 369 2.52 15.79 -0.94
CA SER A 369 1.98 16.55 -2.06
C SER A 369 3.06 17.43 -2.70
N GLY A 370 3.24 17.27 -4.01
CA GLY A 370 4.21 17.99 -4.83
C GLY A 370 5.52 17.23 -5.04
N LYS A 371 5.76 16.15 -4.30
CA LYS A 371 6.91 15.26 -4.45
C LYS A 371 6.64 14.17 -5.48
N ARG A 372 7.72 13.48 -5.83
CA ARG A 372 7.75 12.41 -6.82
C ARG A 372 8.61 11.27 -6.28
N VAL A 373 8.20 10.03 -6.56
CA VAL A 373 8.99 8.82 -6.29
C VAL A 373 8.86 7.87 -7.46
N SER A 374 9.94 7.20 -7.80
CA SER A 374 9.94 6.14 -8.81
C SER A 374 9.78 4.79 -8.13
N ASP A 375 9.10 3.88 -8.79
CA ASP A 375 9.06 2.46 -8.42
C ASP A 375 10.47 1.85 -8.35
N LEU A 376 11.43 2.42 -9.09
CA LEU A 376 12.86 2.07 -9.03
C LEU A 376 13.54 2.49 -7.72
N ASP A 377 12.96 3.44 -6.97
CA ASP A 377 13.46 3.84 -5.65
C ASP A 377 13.02 2.82 -4.56
N PHE A 378 12.12 1.90 -4.91
CA PHE A 378 11.68 0.78 -4.08
C PHE A 378 12.51 -0.49 -4.37
N ALA A 379 12.66 -1.39 -3.40
CA ALA A 379 13.46 -2.60 -3.56
C ALA A 379 12.79 -3.60 -4.51
N THR A 380 13.47 -3.93 -5.60
CA THR A 380 13.16 -5.11 -6.42
C THR A 380 13.92 -6.35 -5.96
N SER A 381 14.96 -6.18 -5.14
CA SER A 381 15.71 -7.26 -4.50
C SER A 381 15.63 -7.05 -2.99
N VAL A 382 15.10 -8.01 -2.25
CA VAL A 382 14.77 -7.84 -0.82
C VAL A 382 15.48 -8.88 0.03
N PHE A 383 15.96 -8.45 1.20
CA PHE A 383 16.40 -9.32 2.28
C PHE A 383 15.75 -8.85 3.58
N TYR A 384 15.11 -9.78 4.29
CA TYR A 384 14.70 -9.57 5.67
C TYR A 384 14.91 -10.86 6.46
N THR A 385 15.37 -10.70 7.70
CA THR A 385 15.61 -11.76 8.67
C THR A 385 14.83 -11.48 9.94
N ASN A 386 14.36 -12.55 10.58
CA ASN A 386 13.70 -12.50 11.89
C ASN A 386 14.70 -12.66 13.04
N THR A 387 16.00 -12.72 12.75
CA THR A 387 17.07 -12.84 13.75
C THR A 387 17.82 -11.53 13.84
N GLU A 388 17.70 -10.86 14.99
CA GLU A 388 18.43 -9.62 15.26
C GLU A 388 19.94 -9.82 15.10
N GLY A 389 20.60 -8.88 14.42
CA GLY A 389 22.05 -8.89 14.24
C GLY A 389 22.57 -9.77 13.10
N GLU A 390 21.68 -10.45 12.35
CA GLU A 390 22.09 -11.11 11.10
C GLU A 390 22.41 -10.07 10.02
N ASP A 391 23.67 -10.05 9.59
CA ASP A 391 24.15 -9.15 8.54
C ASP A 391 24.04 -9.80 7.15
N PHE A 392 23.47 -9.08 6.19
CA PHE A 392 23.25 -9.57 4.83
C PHE A 392 24.54 -10.09 4.15
N LEU A 393 25.68 -9.42 4.35
CA LEU A 393 26.94 -9.81 3.71
C LEU A 393 27.55 -11.08 4.32
N SER A 394 27.14 -11.46 5.54
CA SER A 394 27.58 -12.71 6.17
C SER A 394 27.16 -13.96 5.38
N PHE A 395 26.15 -13.84 4.53
CA PHE A 395 25.65 -14.92 3.67
C PHE A 395 26.32 -14.99 2.30
N ASN A 396 27.32 -14.14 2.01
CA ASN A 396 28.02 -14.05 0.73
C ASN A 396 27.04 -13.98 -0.47
N PRO A 397 26.13 -13.00 -0.50
CA PRO A 397 25.10 -12.90 -1.53
C PRO A 397 25.71 -12.69 -2.93
N PRO A 398 25.12 -13.26 -3.99
CA PRO A 398 25.52 -12.94 -5.36
C PRO A 398 25.09 -11.52 -5.73
N ALA A 399 25.49 -11.04 -6.91
CA ALA A 399 24.92 -9.81 -7.47
C ALA A 399 23.38 -9.95 -7.60
N PRO A 400 22.60 -8.89 -7.31
CA PRO A 400 21.17 -8.90 -7.59
C PRO A 400 20.93 -8.89 -9.10
N THR A 401 19.74 -9.33 -9.51
CA THR A 401 19.29 -9.21 -10.91
C THR A 401 19.13 -7.72 -11.25
N ASP A 402 19.50 -7.32 -12.47
CA ASP A 402 19.22 -5.96 -12.94
C ASP A 402 17.71 -5.71 -12.90
N VAL A 403 17.29 -4.55 -12.42
CA VAL A 403 15.87 -4.23 -12.29
C VAL A 403 15.15 -4.36 -13.63
N TRP A 404 15.77 -3.94 -14.73
CA TRP A 404 15.17 -4.02 -16.06
C TRP A 404 15.18 -5.43 -16.66
N ASP A 405 15.89 -6.39 -16.05
CA ASP A 405 15.77 -7.81 -16.38
C ASP A 405 14.64 -8.50 -15.60
N LEU A 406 14.14 -7.87 -14.52
CA LEU A 406 12.99 -8.36 -13.77
C LEU A 406 11.66 -7.96 -14.43
N ASN A 407 11.56 -6.69 -14.87
CA ASN A 407 10.33 -6.14 -15.44
C ASN A 407 10.59 -5.28 -16.69
N ASP A 408 9.65 -5.33 -17.63
CA ASP A 408 9.72 -4.55 -18.88
C ASP A 408 9.41 -3.06 -18.66
N SER A 409 8.70 -2.74 -17.58
CA SER A 409 8.32 -1.38 -17.22
C SER A 409 8.16 -1.20 -15.72
N TYR A 410 8.31 0.04 -15.29
CA TYR A 410 8.16 0.53 -13.92
C TYR A 410 7.20 1.71 -13.89
N PHE A 411 6.83 2.19 -12.71
CA PHE A 411 6.01 3.38 -12.58
C PHE A 411 6.74 4.53 -11.91
N ASP A 412 6.29 5.73 -12.22
CA ASP A 412 6.66 6.95 -11.55
C ASP A 412 5.41 7.60 -10.99
N PHE A 413 5.50 8.02 -9.74
CA PHE A 413 4.40 8.55 -8.98
C PHE A 413 4.67 9.98 -8.57
N ARG A 414 3.71 10.86 -8.82
CA ARG A 414 3.73 12.23 -8.32
C ARG A 414 2.44 12.50 -7.56
N ALA A 415 2.57 12.65 -6.24
CA ALA A 415 1.47 13.12 -5.41
C ALA A 415 1.18 14.58 -5.77
N LEU A 416 -0.05 14.86 -6.20
CA LEU A 416 -0.53 16.22 -6.41
C LEU A 416 -1.19 16.71 -5.12
N ARG A 417 -1.85 17.85 -5.20
CA ARG A 417 -2.48 18.47 -4.04
C ARG A 417 -3.73 17.71 -3.60
N GLY A 418 -3.92 17.59 -2.28
CA GLY A 418 -5.15 17.10 -1.67
C GLY A 418 -6.28 18.15 -1.67
N TYR A 419 -7.51 17.67 -1.81
CA TYR A 419 -8.74 18.47 -1.81
C TYR A 419 -9.85 17.71 -1.06
N SER A 420 -11.05 18.29 -1.01
CA SER A 420 -12.25 17.61 -0.57
C SER A 420 -13.44 17.97 -1.44
N ASP A 421 -14.39 17.05 -1.53
CA ASP A 421 -15.70 17.27 -2.13
C ASP A 421 -16.82 16.70 -1.22
N GLU A 422 -18.00 16.45 -1.77
CA GLU A 422 -19.14 15.91 -1.02
C GLU A 422 -18.95 14.45 -0.55
N PHE A 423 -18.01 13.70 -1.14
CA PHE A 423 -17.73 12.30 -0.78
C PHE A 423 -16.59 12.14 0.21
N GLY A 424 -15.76 13.17 0.39
CA GLY A 424 -14.67 13.15 1.35
C GLY A 424 -13.42 13.87 0.86
N SER A 425 -12.34 13.72 1.62
CA SER A 425 -11.01 14.17 1.19
C SER A 425 -10.41 13.21 0.17
N PHE A 426 -9.65 13.76 -0.78
CA PHE A 426 -8.93 12.97 -1.78
C PHE A 426 -7.61 13.63 -2.14
N ILE A 427 -6.73 12.86 -2.78
CA ILE A 427 -5.51 13.34 -3.41
C ILE A 427 -5.45 12.83 -4.85
N ASP A 428 -5.03 13.70 -5.78
CA ASP A 428 -4.79 13.27 -7.16
C ASP A 428 -3.35 12.74 -7.26
N LEU A 429 -3.19 11.52 -7.77
CA LEU A 429 -1.90 10.85 -7.99
C LEU A 429 -1.63 10.75 -9.49
N GLN A 430 -0.61 11.44 -9.96
CA GLN A 430 -0.14 11.27 -11.35
C GLN A 430 0.77 10.05 -11.43
N VAL A 431 0.48 9.16 -12.38
CA VAL A 431 1.25 7.95 -12.69
C VAL A 431 1.78 8.03 -14.11
N THR A 432 3.06 7.77 -14.29
CA THR A 432 3.73 7.63 -15.60
C THR A 432 4.46 6.29 -15.65
N ALA A 433 4.51 5.63 -16.80
CA ALA A 433 5.26 4.40 -16.97
C ALA A 433 6.69 4.73 -17.41
N LEU A 434 7.63 3.97 -16.88
CA LEU A 434 9.05 4.05 -17.18
C LEU A 434 9.43 2.78 -17.94
N TYR A 435 10.18 2.94 -19.01
CA TYR A 435 10.65 1.83 -19.84
C TYR A 435 12.17 1.85 -19.92
N ARG A 436 12.77 0.68 -20.14
CA ARG A 436 14.18 0.61 -20.48
C ARG A 436 14.39 1.21 -21.87
N HIS A 437 15.09 2.33 -21.96
CA HIS A 437 15.51 2.87 -23.25
C HIS A 437 16.69 2.06 -23.81
N PRO A 438 16.70 1.78 -25.12
CA PRO A 438 17.80 1.06 -25.74
C PRO A 438 19.07 1.91 -25.78
N ASP A 439 20.22 1.29 -25.53
CA ASP A 439 21.52 1.96 -25.65
C ASP A 439 21.67 2.55 -27.07
N GLY A 440 22.06 3.83 -27.16
CA GLY A 440 22.17 4.51 -28.46
C GLY A 440 20.95 5.35 -28.87
N ASP A 441 19.86 5.31 -28.12
CA ASP A 441 18.72 6.25 -28.20
C ASP A 441 19.11 7.58 -27.55
N TYR A 442 19.83 8.39 -28.32
CA TYR A 442 20.44 9.64 -27.87
C TYR A 442 19.48 10.82 -27.88
N ASN A 443 18.28 10.70 -28.43
CA ASN A 443 17.23 11.71 -28.35
C ASN A 443 16.11 11.35 -27.35
N ASP A 444 16.16 10.15 -26.75
CA ASP A 444 15.24 9.63 -25.74
C ASP A 444 13.80 9.45 -26.25
N ASP A 445 13.62 9.17 -27.55
CA ASP A 445 12.30 8.97 -28.16
C ASP A 445 11.83 7.50 -28.12
N GLY A 446 12.68 6.60 -27.63
CA GLY A 446 12.42 5.17 -27.47
C GLY A 446 12.79 4.33 -28.68
N VAL A 447 13.43 4.91 -29.71
CA VAL A 447 13.87 4.22 -30.93
C VAL A 447 15.29 4.65 -31.29
N VAL A 448 16.19 3.70 -31.52
CA VAL A 448 17.53 4.02 -32.04
C VAL A 448 17.44 4.18 -33.56
N ASP A 449 17.47 5.41 -34.07
CA ASP A 449 17.39 5.72 -35.49
C ASP A 449 18.34 6.84 -35.96
N ALA A 450 18.09 7.38 -37.16
CA ALA A 450 18.94 8.41 -37.75
C ALA A 450 18.90 9.76 -37.00
N ALA A 451 17.89 10.02 -36.18
CA ALA A 451 17.79 11.21 -35.34
C ALA A 451 18.84 11.18 -34.22
N ASP A 452 19.10 10.01 -33.62
CA ASP A 452 20.14 9.84 -32.59
C ASP A 452 21.53 10.11 -33.12
N TYR A 453 21.79 9.72 -34.37
CA TYR A 453 23.04 10.03 -35.05
C TYR A 453 23.29 11.54 -35.10
N VAL A 454 22.24 12.34 -35.32
CA VAL A 454 22.35 13.80 -35.32
C VAL A 454 22.72 14.31 -33.93
N VAL A 455 22.07 13.79 -32.88
CA VAL A 455 22.37 14.17 -31.50
C VAL A 455 23.80 13.79 -31.11
N TRP A 456 24.25 12.57 -31.42
CA TRP A 456 25.63 12.14 -31.22
C TRP A 456 26.63 13.03 -31.95
N ARG A 457 26.38 13.26 -33.25
CA ARG A 457 27.30 14.01 -34.13
C ARG A 457 27.50 15.43 -33.60
N ASP A 458 26.42 16.06 -33.16
CA ASP A 458 26.42 17.44 -32.70
C ASP A 458 27.05 17.59 -31.30
N ASN A 459 27.08 16.52 -30.49
CA ASN A 459 27.73 16.45 -29.18
C ASN A 459 29.13 15.81 -29.19
N ARG A 460 29.74 15.60 -30.35
CA ARG A 460 31.09 15.03 -30.44
C ARG A 460 32.10 15.82 -29.61
N ARG A 461 32.94 15.09 -28.88
CA ARG A 461 33.95 15.58 -27.93
C ARG A 461 33.38 16.22 -26.67
N ALA A 462 32.07 16.22 -26.45
CA ALA A 462 31.50 16.60 -25.16
C ALA A 462 31.90 15.59 -24.08
N ASP A 463 31.79 16.00 -22.82
CA ASP A 463 32.18 15.18 -21.67
C ASP A 463 31.20 14.00 -21.48
N PRO A 464 31.63 12.90 -20.82
CA PRO A 464 30.74 11.76 -20.52
C PRO A 464 29.43 12.22 -19.87
N GLY A 465 28.33 11.54 -20.19
CA GLY A 465 26.99 11.87 -19.66
C GLY A 465 26.25 13.01 -20.39
N THR A 466 26.79 13.54 -21.50
CA THR A 466 26.06 14.55 -22.31
C THR A 466 24.96 13.92 -23.17
N LEU A 467 25.13 12.66 -23.61
CA LEU A 467 24.13 11.93 -24.39
C LEU A 467 23.23 11.12 -23.44
N PRO A 468 21.90 11.16 -23.59
CA PRO A 468 20.97 10.18 -23.00
C PRO A 468 21.38 8.75 -23.38
N ASN A 469 21.04 7.75 -22.57
CA ASN A 469 21.18 6.32 -22.92
C ASN A 469 22.56 5.92 -23.50
N ASP A 470 23.63 6.60 -23.03
CA ASP A 470 25.02 6.29 -23.40
C ASP A 470 25.68 5.42 -22.32
N PRO A 471 25.92 4.12 -22.60
CA PRO A 471 26.59 3.23 -21.66
C PRO A 471 28.11 3.49 -21.57
N ASN A 472 28.66 4.25 -22.52
CA ASN A 472 30.09 4.49 -22.62
C ASN A 472 30.47 5.68 -21.73
N ASN A 473 30.92 5.41 -20.51
CA ASN A 473 31.37 6.44 -19.56
C ASN A 473 32.72 7.09 -19.96
N VAL A 474 32.84 7.54 -21.21
CA VAL A 474 34.03 8.13 -21.84
C VAL A 474 33.63 9.33 -22.70
N ARG A 475 34.59 10.21 -23.03
CA ARG A 475 34.35 11.39 -23.87
C ARG A 475 33.66 10.99 -25.18
N ILE A 476 32.60 11.72 -25.57
CA ILE A 476 31.74 11.35 -26.69
C ILE A 476 32.52 11.31 -28.00
N GLY A 477 32.47 10.16 -28.66
CA GLY A 477 33.23 9.88 -29.87
C GLY A 477 32.87 8.54 -30.49
N THR A 478 33.90 7.77 -30.87
CA THR A 478 33.73 6.55 -31.67
C THR A 478 33.01 5.43 -30.90
N ALA A 479 33.16 5.36 -29.58
CA ALA A 479 32.49 4.34 -28.76
C ALA A 479 30.97 4.47 -28.85
N GLN A 480 30.45 5.69 -28.65
CA GLN A 480 29.03 6.01 -28.78
C GLN A 480 28.50 5.77 -30.20
N TYR A 481 29.27 6.14 -31.21
CA TYR A 481 28.89 5.84 -32.59
C TYR A 481 28.75 4.33 -32.84
N GLN A 482 29.63 3.53 -32.26
CA GLN A 482 29.55 2.07 -32.36
C GLN A 482 28.32 1.54 -31.61
N THR A 483 28.03 2.04 -30.41
CA THR A 483 26.80 1.69 -29.68
C THR A 483 25.54 2.00 -30.47
N TRP A 484 25.44 3.20 -31.06
CA TRP A 484 24.33 3.56 -31.93
C TRP A 484 24.22 2.63 -33.16
N LEU A 485 25.34 2.30 -33.81
CA LEU A 485 25.35 1.37 -34.93
C LEU A 485 24.88 -0.03 -34.53
N ASP A 486 25.36 -0.55 -33.40
CA ASP A 486 25.07 -1.89 -32.92
C ASP A 486 23.60 -2.05 -32.50
N ASN A 487 22.97 -0.95 -32.08
CA ASN A 487 21.58 -0.93 -31.64
C ASN A 487 20.63 -0.28 -32.66
N TYR A 488 21.07 0.07 -33.87
CA TYR A 488 20.21 0.76 -34.84
C TYR A 488 18.93 -0.06 -35.15
N GLY A 489 17.78 0.56 -34.94
CA GLY A 489 16.45 -0.04 -35.05
C GLY A 489 15.94 -0.71 -33.77
N ALA A 490 16.71 -0.71 -32.68
CA ALA A 490 16.21 -1.13 -31.37
C ALA A 490 15.12 -0.17 -30.88
N THR A 491 14.15 -0.72 -30.15
CA THR A 491 13.04 0.03 -29.57
C THR A 491 12.86 -0.34 -28.11
N LYS A 492 12.28 0.55 -27.30
CA LYS A 492 12.01 0.36 -25.87
C LYS A 492 11.17 -0.88 -25.50
N PHE A 493 10.58 -1.58 -26.48
CA PHE A 493 9.78 -2.80 -26.29
C PHE A 493 10.51 -4.08 -26.73
N GLY A 494 11.84 -4.09 -26.75
CA GLY A 494 12.62 -5.32 -26.97
C GLY A 494 12.51 -5.91 -28.38
N GLY A 495 12.06 -5.11 -29.36
CA GLY A 495 12.11 -5.50 -30.76
C GLY A 495 13.54 -5.38 -31.29
N SER A 496 14.30 -6.47 -31.32
CA SER A 496 15.38 -6.60 -32.30
C SER A 496 14.71 -6.46 -33.66
N ALA A 497 14.95 -5.35 -34.35
CA ALA A 497 14.50 -5.17 -35.71
C ALA A 497 15.03 -6.37 -36.50
N THR A 498 14.14 -7.31 -36.82
CA THR A 498 14.42 -8.38 -37.77
C THR A 498 15.04 -7.71 -38.98
N ALA A 499 16.29 -8.10 -39.25
CA ALA A 499 17.16 -7.62 -40.31
C ALA A 499 16.40 -6.80 -41.34
N ALA A 500 16.70 -5.49 -41.39
CA ALA A 500 16.21 -4.58 -42.42
C ALA A 500 16.06 -5.36 -43.73
N ALA A 501 14.80 -5.62 -44.12
CA ALA A 501 14.50 -6.31 -45.36
C ALA A 501 15.30 -5.57 -46.42
N ALA A 502 16.25 -6.27 -47.06
CA ALA A 502 17.23 -5.69 -47.96
C ALA A 502 16.55 -4.62 -48.82
N VAL A 503 16.85 -3.36 -48.51
CA VAL A 503 16.35 -2.21 -49.26
C VAL A 503 16.74 -2.50 -50.70
N PRO A 504 15.78 -2.69 -51.64
CA PRO A 504 16.13 -2.91 -53.02
C PRO A 504 16.97 -1.72 -53.47
N GLU A 505 18.24 -1.95 -53.79
CA GLU A 505 19.11 -0.87 -54.23
C GLU A 505 18.40 -0.10 -55.36
N PRO A 506 18.38 1.24 -55.32
CA PRO A 506 17.80 2.03 -56.38
C PRO A 506 18.36 1.57 -57.72
N ALA A 507 17.54 1.66 -58.76
CA ALA A 507 17.82 1.24 -60.13
C ALA A 507 18.99 2.00 -60.82
N ALA A 508 20.03 2.41 -60.08
CA ALA A 508 21.27 3.01 -60.56
C ALA A 508 21.96 2.11 -61.59
N TRP A 509 21.92 0.79 -61.42
CA TRP A 509 22.40 -0.15 -62.43
C TRP A 509 21.52 -0.15 -63.69
N ALA A 510 20.21 -0.02 -63.56
CA ALA A 510 19.31 0.08 -64.71
C ALA A 510 19.50 1.41 -65.47
N LEU A 511 19.73 2.52 -64.76
CA LEU A 511 20.05 3.82 -65.34
C LEU A 511 21.44 3.83 -66.00
N ALA A 512 22.44 3.18 -65.40
CA ALA A 512 23.76 3.01 -66.01
C ALA A 512 23.69 2.15 -67.29
N CYS A 513 22.91 1.06 -67.28
CA CYS A 513 22.68 0.23 -68.46
C CYS A 513 21.91 0.97 -69.56
N LEU A 514 20.90 1.78 -69.22
CA LEU A 514 20.17 2.61 -70.19
C LEU A 514 21.07 3.70 -70.81
N ALA A 515 21.96 4.31 -70.03
CA ALA A 515 22.95 5.27 -70.52
C ALA A 515 23.95 4.64 -71.50
N LEU A 516 24.38 3.39 -71.25
CA LEU A 516 25.27 2.64 -72.15
C LEU A 516 24.57 2.21 -73.46
N ILE A 517 23.26 1.94 -73.41
CA ILE A 517 22.47 1.60 -74.62
C ILE A 517 22.20 2.85 -75.46
N ALA A 518 21.96 4.01 -74.83
CA ALA A 518 21.72 5.28 -75.53
C ALA A 518 22.95 5.80 -76.28
N THR A 519 24.17 5.53 -75.79
CA THR A 519 25.42 5.94 -76.45
C THR A 519 25.81 5.05 -77.64
N ARG A 520 25.39 3.78 -77.66
CA ARG A 520 25.63 2.87 -78.81
C ARG A 520 24.74 3.14 -80.03
N ARG A 521 23.59 3.80 -79.88
CA ARG A 521 22.67 4.09 -81.00
C ARG A 521 23.01 5.36 -81.79
N ARG A 522 24.02 6.14 -81.40
CA ARG A 522 24.46 7.35 -82.14
C ARG A 522 25.62 7.13 -83.12
N GLY A 523 26.09 5.90 -83.29
CA GLY A 523 27.19 5.56 -84.21
C GLY A 523 26.77 4.56 -85.29
N ARG A 524 25.90 4.98 -86.22
CA ARG A 524 25.69 4.38 -87.55
C ARG A 524 24.83 5.35 -88.37
N ALA A 525 25.51 6.28 -89.02
CA ALA A 525 25.05 6.96 -90.24
C ALA A 525 25.63 6.21 -91.44
#